data_AF-A0A519T5K9-F1
#
_entry.id   AF-A0A519T5K9-F1
#
_cell.length_a   1.000
_cell.length_b   1.000
_cell.length_c   1.000
_cell.angle_alpha   90.00
_cell.angle_beta   90.00
_cell.angle_gamma   90.00
#
_symmetry.space_group_name_H-M   'P 1'
#
loop_
_entity.id
_entity.type
_entity.pdbx_description
1 polymer ?
#
loop_
_entity_poly.entity_id
_entity_poly.type
_entity_poly.pdbx_seq_one_letter_code
_entity_poly.pdbx_strand_id
1 'polypeptide(L)' 'MNPKFGPKAQTREQRQALFDQAGAINATQGAYMEPFAVALCQHYIEGEWTMEEVLAEINKVYRARYQC' A
#
# COMPACT_ATOMS: atom_id res chain seq x y z
N MET A 1 30.78 -11.20 -4.68
CA MET A 1 29.45 -11.03 -4.05
C MET A 1 28.67 -10.03 -4.88
N ASN A 2 27.52 -10.42 -5.43
CA ASN A 2 26.71 -9.61 -6.33
C ASN A 2 25.53 -9.02 -5.53
N PRO A 3 25.55 -7.75 -5.08
CA PRO A 3 24.35 -7.13 -4.54
C PRO A 3 23.54 -6.60 -5.73
N LYS A 4 23.11 -7.47 -6.64
CA LYS A 4 22.33 -7.05 -7.83
C LYS A 4 20.82 -7.17 -7.63
N PHE A 5 20.37 -7.77 -6.52
CA PHE A 5 18.95 -8.01 -6.23
C PHE A 5 18.64 -7.77 -4.75
N GLY A 6 18.85 -6.54 -4.29
CA GLY A 6 18.07 -5.97 -3.19
C GLY A 6 17.26 -4.84 -3.79
N PRO A 7 15.96 -4.66 -3.46
CA PRO A 7 15.24 -3.52 -3.99
C PRO A 7 15.99 -2.26 -3.58
N LYS A 8 16.44 -1.46 -4.55
CA LYS A 8 16.68 -0.03 -4.27
C LYS A 8 15.41 0.44 -3.57
N ALA A 9 15.55 1.05 -2.39
CA ALA A 9 14.41 1.63 -1.70
C ALA A 9 13.60 2.42 -2.74
N GLN A 10 12.34 2.03 -2.97
CA GLN A 10 11.53 2.61 -4.05
C GLN A 10 11.49 4.12 -3.85
N THR A 11 11.54 4.90 -4.94
CA THR A 11 11.36 6.34 -4.84
C THR A 11 9.89 6.67 -4.55
N ARG A 12 9.61 7.89 -4.09
CA ARG A 12 8.25 8.38 -3.87
C ARG A 12 7.39 8.20 -5.13
N GLU A 13 7.94 8.52 -6.30
CA GLU A 13 7.26 8.42 -7.60
C GLU A 13 6.94 6.97 -7.96
N GLN A 14 7.86 6.03 -7.66
CA GLN A 14 7.62 4.61 -7.89
C GLN A 14 6.51 4.07 -6.97
N ARG A 15 6.44 4.55 -5.72
CA ARG A 15 5.36 4.19 -4.79
C ARG A 15 4.02 4.78 -5.22
N GLN A 16 4.01 6.03 -5.69
CA GLN A 16 2.81 6.66 -6.26
C GLN A 16 2.31 5.90 -7.49
N ALA A 17 3.21 5.54 -8.42
CA ALA A 17 2.83 4.79 -9.62
C ALA A 17 2.19 3.43 -9.30
N LEU A 18 2.68 2.73 -8.28
CA LEU A 18 2.07 1.49 -7.80
C LEU A 18 0.67 1.73 -7.20
N PHE A 19 0.50 2.81 -6.43
CA PHE A 19 -0.79 3.16 -5.87
C PHE A 19 -1.81 3.50 -6.95
N ASP A 20 -1.42 4.30 -7.96
CA ASP A 20 -2.26 4.66 -9.09
C ASP A 20 -2.66 3.42 -9.90
N GLN A 21 -1.71 2.51 -10.13
CA GLN A 21 -1.97 1.23 -10.81
C GLN A 21 -2.98 0.38 -10.03
N ALA A 22 -2.85 0.28 -8.71
CA ALA A 22 -3.80 -0.44 -7.88
C ALA A 22 -5.19 0.21 -7.94
N GLY A 23 -5.26 1.54 -7.93
CA GLY A 23 -6.51 2.29 -8.11
C GLY A 23 -7.20 2.00 -9.44
N ALA A 24 -6.44 1.98 -10.54
CA ALA A 24 -6.96 1.64 -11.85
C ALA A 24 -7.48 0.20 -11.93
N ILE A 25 -6.78 -0.76 -11.32
CA ILE A 25 -7.21 -2.17 -11.26
C ILE A 25 -8.50 -2.33 -10.44
N ASN A 26 -8.66 -1.59 -9.34
CA ASN A 26 -9.90 -1.63 -8.57
C ASN A 26 -11.06 -1.03 -9.38
N ALA A 27 -10.83 0.09 -10.07
CA ALA A 27 -11.83 0.76 -10.89
C ALA A 27 -12.35 -0.14 -12.03
N THR A 28 -11.48 -0.93 -12.68
CA THR A 28 -11.92 -1.90 -13.72
C THR A 28 -12.81 -3.00 -13.18
N GLN A 29 -12.77 -3.26 -11.87
CA GLN A 29 -13.60 -4.23 -11.16
C GLN A 29 -14.83 -3.59 -10.47
N GLY A 30 -15.05 -2.28 -10.67
CA GLY A 30 -16.12 -1.54 -9.98
C GLY A 30 -15.90 -1.40 -8.47
N ALA A 31 -14.67 -1.65 -8.00
CA ALA A 31 -14.28 -1.52 -6.61
C ALA A 31 -13.49 -0.22 -6.38
N TYR A 32 -13.49 0.24 -5.13
CA TYR A 32 -12.72 1.40 -4.70
C TYR A 32 -11.97 1.06 -3.42
N MET A 33 -10.82 1.70 -3.24
CA MET A 33 -10.08 1.58 -1.99
C MET A 33 -10.82 2.38 -0.90
N GLU A 34 -11.04 1.74 0.24
CA GLU A 34 -11.65 2.37 1.41
C GLU A 34 -10.84 3.60 1.86
N PRO A 35 -11.49 4.69 2.32
CA PRO A 35 -10.78 5.92 2.70
C PRO A 35 -9.66 5.72 3.72
N PHE A 36 -9.84 4.79 4.67
CA PHE A 36 -8.79 4.49 5.66
C PHE A 36 -7.57 3.84 5.02
N ALA A 37 -7.76 2.96 4.02
CA ALA A 37 -6.66 2.30 3.33
C ALA A 37 -5.90 3.29 2.43
N VAL A 38 -6.61 4.25 1.83
CA VAL A 38 -5.99 5.37 1.08
C VAL A 38 -5.07 6.19 1.99
N ALA A 39 -5.53 6.55 3.20
CA ALA A 39 -4.71 7.31 4.15
C ALA A 39 -3.44 6.54 4.56
N LEU A 40 -3.54 5.23 4.81
CA LEU A 40 -2.39 4.39 5.14
C LEU A 40 -1.41 4.27 3.97
N CYS A 41 -1.90 4.13 2.73
CA CYS A 41 -1.05 4.12 1.56
C CYS A 41 -0.30 5.43 1.34
N GLN A 42 -0.81 6.58 1.79
CA GLN A 42 -0.09 7.86 1.69
C GLN A 42 1.20 7.85 2.53
N HIS A 43 1.17 7.28 3.74
CA HIS A 43 2.38 7.14 4.57
C HIS A 43 3.45 6.29 3.87
N TYR A 44 3.04 5.23 3.17
CA TYR A 44 3.95 4.46 2.32
C TYR A 44 4.47 5.29 1.15
N ILE A 45 3.62 6.04 0.44
CA ILE A 45 4.05 6.88 -0.69
C ILE A 45 5.11 7.89 -0.24
N GLU A 46 4.89 8.59 0.87
CA GLU A 46 5.88 9.54 1.42
C GLU A 46 7.14 8.86 1.98
N GLY A 47 7.10 7.54 2.18
CA GLY A 47 8.23 6.75 2.70
C GLY A 47 8.38 6.85 4.21
N GLU A 48 7.33 7.31 4.89
CA GLU A 48 7.24 7.31 6.35
C GLU A 48 7.10 5.88 6.86
N TRP A 49 6.32 5.06 6.15
CA TRP A 49 6.03 3.67 6.49
C TRP A 49 6.49 2.72 5.38
N THR A 50 6.82 1.50 5.76
CA THR A 50 6.99 0.36 4.86
C THR A 50 5.63 -0.20 4.43
N MET A 51 5.62 -0.95 3.33
CA MET A 51 4.40 -1.68 2.91
C MET A 51 3.95 -2.69 3.99
N GLU A 52 4.88 -3.29 4.73
CA GLU A 52 4.55 -4.24 5.81
C GLU A 52 3.79 -3.55 6.95
N GLU A 53 4.19 -2.34 7.33
CA GLU A 53 3.48 -1.55 8.35
C GLU A 53 2.08 -1.16 7.90
N VAL A 54 1.93 -0.73 6.64
CA VAL A 54 0.61 -0.44 6.05
C VAL A 54 -0.30 -1.68 6.08
N LEU A 55 0.21 -2.83 5.64
CA LEU A 55 -0.55 -4.09 5.63
C LEU A 55 -0.90 -4.56 7.06
N ALA A 56 0.01 -4.39 8.02
CA ALA A 56 -0.26 -4.72 9.41
C ALA A 56 -1.43 -3.89 9.95
N GLU A 57 -1.47 -2.59 9.66
CA GLU A 57 -2.54 -1.71 10.14
C GLU A 57 -3.88 -1.99 9.45
N ILE A 58 -3.87 -2.23 8.13
CA ILE A 58 -5.06 -2.66 7.40
C ILE A 58 -5.63 -3.95 8.01
N ASN A 59 -4.78 -4.93 8.30
CA ASN A 59 -5.21 -6.19 8.91
C ASN A 59 -5.82 -6.01 10.31
N LYS A 60 -5.30 -5.09 11.14
CA LYS A 60 -5.91 -4.78 12.44
C LYS A 60 -7.35 -4.26 12.27
N VAL A 61 -7.56 -3.34 11.33
CA VAL A 61 -8.90 -2.78 11.06
C VAL A 61 -9.86 -3.86 10.56
N TYR A 62 -9.44 -4.71 9.62
CA TYR A 62 -10.28 -5.81 9.13
C TYR A 62 -10.61 -6.83 10.23
N ARG A 63 -9.64 -7.22 11.06
CA ARG A 63 -9.90 -8.13 12.20
C ARG A 63 -10.91 -7.52 13.17
N ALA A 64 -10.76 -6.25 13.51
CA ALA A 64 -11.70 -5.56 14.40
C ALA A 64 -13.12 -5.46 13.82
N ARG A 65 -13.28 -5.35 12.49
CA ARG A 65 -14.58 -5.22 11.83
C ARG A 65 -15.30 -6.54 11.57
N TYR A 66 -14.57 -7.63 11.35
CA TYR A 66 -15.14 -8.89 10.82
C TYR A 66 -14.94 -10.12 11.70
N GLN A 67 -14.29 -10.01 12.87
CA GLN A 67 -14.07 -11.12 13.79
C GLN A 67 -14.77 -10.94 15.16
N CYS A 68 -16.03 -10.51 15.18
CA CYS A 68 -16.90 -10.76 16.34
C CYS A 68 -17.39 -12.21 16.34
#